data_AF-A0A150XP49-F1
#
_entry.id   AF-A0A150XP49-F1
#
_cell.length_a   1.000
_cell.length_b   1.000
_cell.length_c   1.000
_cell.angle_alpha   90.00
_cell.angle_beta   90.00
_cell.angle_gamma   90.00
#
_symmetry.space_group_name_H-M   'P 1'
#
loop_
_entity.id
_entity.type
_entity.pdbx_description
1 polymer ?
#
loop_
_entity_poly.entity_id
_entity_poly.type
_entity_poly.pdbx_seq_one_letter_code
_entity_poly.pdbx_strand_id
1 'polypeptide(L)'
;MMAFLKKYSGFLIGLAILLVLTQILSSLKLILIDPDEWLTNTLFFVFWWLVFSFPIYKYKYILQHKLVAYKVLGLSVCLILMVVIDSYFNIPDNPGTIFLLVTLWLGLFYLFIPKFFTKYQRYIIGAYAIILVYFFYVRLSAISFEDYVSNDKETAFALFFLPIPFLILVWVYDQWKWLKTLKADKSKAELELLKTQINPHFFFNTLNNLYSLTVKHSDKAPEVILKLSDMMRYTIYEGKKEFVPLREEVTYLENYIELHKIRYQKKVNIEFSHSIEQEVKVAPLLFIILLENALKHGVESLADSAYVRMDLSSSNNNIHFKIENNYEPMEINEAEGIGLENLKRRLELIYPKTHELNIHKTASTFAVDLKISLQ
;
A
#
# COMPACT_ATOMS: atom_id res chain seq x y z
N MET A 1 -11.32 -31.86 -0.97
CA MET A 1 -10.60 -32.48 0.16
C MET A 1 -9.22 -33.04 -0.22
N MET A 2 -9.08 -33.90 -1.23
CA MET A 2 -7.77 -34.44 -1.66
C MET A 2 -6.74 -33.37 -2.10
N ALA A 3 -7.15 -32.32 -2.80
CA ALA A 3 -6.26 -31.22 -3.18
C ALA A 3 -5.71 -30.44 -1.96
N PHE A 4 -6.52 -30.31 -0.90
CA PHE A 4 -6.11 -29.71 0.36
C PHE A 4 -5.08 -30.60 1.08
N LEU A 5 -5.35 -31.91 1.19
CA LEU A 5 -4.41 -32.87 1.78
C LEU A 5 -3.09 -32.95 1.02
N LYS A 6 -3.12 -32.88 -0.32
CA LYS A 6 -1.91 -32.84 -1.16
C LYS A 6 -1.13 -31.54 -1.01
N LYS A 7 -1.82 -30.41 -0.82
CA LYS A 7 -1.19 -29.10 -0.57
C LYS A 7 -0.49 -29.04 0.78
N TYR A 8 -1.02 -29.68 1.82
CA TYR A 8 -0.46 -29.67 3.18
C TYR A 8 0.15 -31.01 3.60
N SER A 9 0.55 -31.85 2.64
CA SER A 9 1.11 -33.18 2.91
C SER A 9 2.34 -33.14 3.84
N GLY A 10 3.13 -32.08 3.80
CA GLY A 10 4.26 -31.89 4.72
C GLY A 10 3.86 -31.84 6.20
N PHE A 11 2.64 -31.39 6.52
CA PHE A 11 2.12 -31.42 7.89
C PHE A 11 1.76 -32.84 8.33
N LEU A 12 1.19 -33.65 7.44
CA LEU A 12 0.89 -35.06 7.71
C LEU A 12 2.18 -35.88 7.88
N ILE A 13 3.19 -35.63 7.04
CA ILE A 13 4.50 -36.28 7.15
C ILE A 13 5.19 -35.89 8.46
N GLY A 14 5.19 -34.60 8.81
CA GLY A 14 5.77 -34.15 10.07
C GLY A 14 5.06 -34.71 11.31
N LEU A 15 3.73 -34.91 11.24
CA LEU A 15 2.97 -35.58 12.31
C LEU A 15 3.44 -37.03 12.49
N ALA A 16 3.54 -37.78 11.39
CA ALA A 16 3.99 -39.18 11.42
C ALA A 16 5.42 -39.31 11.96
N ILE A 17 6.33 -38.42 11.54
CA ILE A 17 7.70 -38.37 12.06
C ILE A 17 7.69 -38.07 13.56
N LEU A 18 6.92 -37.08 14.01
CA LEU A 18 6.87 -36.72 15.42
C LEU A 18 6.36 -37.89 16.27
N LEU A 19 5.31 -38.59 15.86
CA LEU A 19 4.78 -39.76 16.58
C LEU A 19 5.84 -40.84 16.76
N VAL A 20 6.52 -41.23 15.67
CA VAL A 20 7.61 -42.22 15.73
C VAL A 20 8.74 -41.75 16.64
N LEU A 21 9.13 -40.48 16.52
CA LEU A 21 10.22 -39.89 17.29
C LEU A 21 9.88 -39.83 18.78
N THR A 22 8.65 -39.46 19.15
CA THR A 22 8.18 -39.49 20.55
C THR A 22 8.20 -40.90 21.12
N GLN A 23 7.83 -41.91 20.35
CA GLN A 23 7.83 -43.30 20.79
C GLN A 23 9.27 -43.85 20.98
N ILE A 24 10.20 -43.47 20.12
CA ILE A 24 11.63 -43.80 20.25
C ILE A 24 12.24 -43.09 21.47
N LEU A 25 12.00 -41.79 21.64
CA LEU A 25 12.54 -41.05 22.77
C LEU A 25 11.98 -41.58 24.11
N SER A 26 10.70 -41.96 24.14
CA SER A 26 10.07 -42.57 25.31
C SER A 26 10.66 -43.95 25.63
N SER A 27 10.88 -44.81 24.62
CA SER A 27 11.47 -46.14 24.85
C SER A 27 12.93 -46.08 25.33
N LEU A 28 13.67 -45.06 24.90
CA LEU A 28 15.03 -44.76 25.36
C LEU A 28 15.07 -44.06 26.73
N LYS A 29 13.91 -43.79 27.35
CA LYS A 29 13.78 -43.02 28.61
C LYS A 29 14.41 -41.62 28.55
N LEU A 30 14.44 -41.02 27.35
CA LEU A 30 14.97 -39.67 27.11
C LEU A 30 13.93 -38.58 27.37
N ILE A 31 12.64 -38.92 27.29
CA ILE A 31 11.53 -38.04 27.63
C ILE A 31 10.59 -38.73 28.60
N LEU A 32 10.05 -37.97 29.54
CA LEU A 32 9.06 -38.44 30.51
C LEU A 32 7.71 -37.79 30.15
N ILE A 33 6.73 -38.63 29.85
CA ILE A 33 5.38 -38.19 29.49
C ILE A 33 4.49 -38.58 30.66
N ASP A 34 4.17 -37.60 31.50
CA ASP A 34 3.29 -37.81 32.65
C ASP A 34 1.82 -37.90 32.16
N PRO A 35 1.13 -39.04 32.36
CA PRO A 35 -0.27 -39.18 31.94
C PRO A 35 -1.22 -38.15 32.56
N ASP A 36 -0.90 -37.64 33.75
CA ASP A 36 -1.76 -36.73 34.50
C ASP A 36 -1.71 -35.29 33.93
N GLU A 37 -0.65 -34.95 33.18
CA GLU A 37 -0.46 -33.64 32.52
C GLU A 37 -0.93 -33.60 31.05
N TRP A 38 -2.11 -34.16 30.75
CA TRP A 38 -2.60 -34.31 29.37
C TRP A 38 -2.64 -33.00 28.56
N LEU A 39 -2.98 -31.87 29.18
CA LEU A 39 -3.07 -30.57 28.50
C LEU A 39 -1.68 -30.06 28.08
N THR A 40 -0.71 -30.09 29.00
CA THR A 40 0.69 -29.70 28.75
C THR A 40 1.29 -30.57 27.65
N ASN A 41 1.11 -31.88 27.74
CA ASN A 41 1.58 -32.84 26.74
C ASN A 41 0.97 -32.58 25.36
N THR A 42 -0.34 -32.29 25.30
CA THR A 42 -1.02 -32.00 24.03
C THR A 42 -0.51 -30.71 23.40
N LEU A 43 -0.36 -29.64 24.18
CA LEU A 43 0.15 -28.36 23.69
C LEU A 43 1.60 -28.49 23.19
N PHE A 44 2.45 -29.18 23.94
CA PHE A 44 3.84 -29.45 23.54
C PHE A 44 3.91 -30.28 22.26
N PHE A 45 3.08 -31.32 22.15
CA PHE A 45 3.00 -32.14 20.95
C PHE A 45 2.56 -31.34 19.72
N VAL A 46 1.51 -30.50 19.84
CA VAL A 46 1.05 -29.62 18.74
C VAL A 46 2.15 -28.63 18.35
N PHE A 47 2.84 -28.04 19.33
CA PHE A 47 3.94 -27.13 19.07
C PHE A 47 5.07 -27.81 18.26
N TRP A 48 5.58 -28.95 18.74
CA TRP A 48 6.64 -29.68 18.04
C TRP A 48 6.18 -30.18 16.68
N TRP A 49 4.92 -30.56 16.54
CA TRP A 49 4.35 -30.94 15.25
C TRP A 49 4.52 -29.80 14.24
N LEU A 50 4.13 -28.58 14.60
CA LEU A 50 4.31 -27.42 13.73
C LEU A 50 5.78 -27.14 13.41
N VAL A 51 6.67 -27.25 14.39
CA VAL A 51 8.13 -27.03 14.21
C VAL A 51 8.74 -28.05 13.24
N PHE A 52 8.40 -29.34 13.35
CA PHE A 52 8.91 -30.37 12.44
C PHE A 52 8.23 -30.33 11.07
N SER A 53 6.94 -30.01 11.02
CA SER A 53 6.17 -29.96 9.77
C SER A 53 6.53 -28.78 8.88
N PHE A 54 6.87 -27.62 9.43
CA PHE A 54 7.08 -26.41 8.64
C PHE A 54 8.27 -26.51 7.67
N PRO A 55 9.46 -27.00 8.08
CA PRO A 55 10.56 -27.25 7.16
C PRO A 55 10.22 -28.27 6.06
N ILE A 56 9.49 -29.34 6.42
CA ILE A 56 9.06 -30.38 5.46
C ILE A 56 8.08 -29.79 4.44
N TYR A 57 7.12 -29.00 4.90
CA TYR A 57 6.18 -28.29 4.03
C TYR A 57 6.91 -27.34 3.05
N LYS A 58 7.98 -26.69 3.50
CA LYS A 58 8.79 -25.77 2.68
C LYS A 58 10.04 -26.39 2.06
N TYR A 59 10.16 -27.73 2.00
CA TYR A 59 11.42 -28.37 1.63
C TYR A 59 11.98 -27.92 0.27
N LYS A 60 11.12 -27.74 -0.77
CA LYS A 60 11.56 -27.25 -2.09
C LYS A 60 12.17 -25.85 -2.04
N TYR A 61 11.58 -24.97 -1.26
CA TYR A 61 12.07 -23.61 -1.05
C TYR A 61 13.41 -23.62 -0.30
N ILE A 62 13.52 -24.45 0.74
CA ILE A 62 14.77 -24.60 1.52
C ILE A 62 15.91 -25.14 0.64
N LEU A 63 15.64 -26.14 -0.20
CA LEU A 63 16.63 -26.70 -1.14
C LEU A 63 17.13 -25.67 -2.17
N GLN A 64 16.28 -24.73 -2.59
CA GLN A 64 16.66 -23.66 -3.51
C GLN A 64 17.48 -22.55 -2.83
N HIS A 65 17.39 -22.40 -1.50
CA HIS A 65 18.06 -21.35 -0.74
C HIS A 65 19.06 -21.92 0.26
N LYS A 66 20.30 -22.18 -0.20
CA LYS A 66 21.39 -22.80 0.59
C LYS A 66 21.60 -22.18 1.98
N LEU A 67 21.55 -20.84 2.10
CA LEU A 67 21.69 -20.14 3.39
C LEU A 67 20.57 -20.48 4.38
N VAL A 68 19.33 -20.66 3.90
CA VAL A 68 18.20 -21.04 4.75
C VAL A 68 18.35 -22.50 5.18
N ALA A 69 18.78 -23.38 4.27
CA ALA A 69 19.07 -24.77 4.58
C ALA A 69 20.13 -24.91 5.68
N TYR A 70 21.25 -24.17 5.60
CA TYR A 70 22.28 -24.20 6.64
C TYR A 70 21.78 -23.70 7.99
N LYS A 71 20.90 -22.68 8.02
CA LYS A 71 20.29 -22.19 9.27
C LYS A 71 19.37 -23.25 9.90
N VAL A 72 18.51 -23.89 9.10
CA VAL A 72 17.62 -24.95 9.58
C VAL A 72 18.44 -26.13 10.11
N LEU A 73 19.49 -26.54 9.38
CA LEU A 73 20.37 -27.62 9.83
C LEU A 73 21.10 -27.26 11.13
N GLY A 74 21.59 -26.03 11.26
CA GLY A 74 22.20 -25.53 12.50
C GLY A 74 21.24 -25.57 13.68
N LEU A 75 19.97 -25.19 13.48
CA LEU A 75 18.93 -25.28 14.51
C LEU A 75 18.62 -26.74 14.88
N SER A 76 18.57 -27.65 13.91
CA SER A 76 18.39 -29.08 14.18
C SER A 76 19.56 -29.67 14.97
N VAL A 77 20.80 -29.31 14.65
CA VAL A 77 21.98 -29.72 15.42
C VAL A 77 21.93 -29.16 16.84
N CYS A 78 21.57 -27.89 17.00
CA CYS A 78 21.39 -27.26 18.32
C CYS A 78 20.36 -28.03 19.17
N LEU A 79 19.22 -28.40 18.58
CA LEU A 79 18.18 -29.18 19.25
C LEU A 79 18.68 -30.57 19.68
N ILE A 80 19.40 -31.27 18.80
CA ILE A 80 19.97 -32.60 19.12
C ILE A 80 20.97 -32.48 20.27
N LEU A 81 21.87 -31.49 20.22
CA LEU A 81 22.84 -31.23 21.28
C LEU A 81 22.15 -30.94 22.61
N MET A 82 21.08 -30.15 22.60
CA MET A 82 20.28 -29.85 23.79
C MET A 82 19.76 -31.13 24.44
N VAL A 83 19.13 -32.04 23.66
CA VAL A 83 18.58 -33.31 24.16
C VAL A 83 19.68 -34.24 24.68
N VAL A 84 20.82 -34.31 23.99
CA VAL A 84 21.95 -35.14 24.41
C VAL A 84 22.54 -34.65 25.74
N ILE A 85 22.74 -33.34 25.89
CA ILE A 85 23.27 -32.74 27.12
C ILE A 85 22.29 -32.97 28.27
N ASP A 86 21.00 -32.73 28.05
CA ASP A 86 19.97 -32.92 29.07
C ASP A 86 19.95 -34.37 29.58
N SER A 87 19.95 -35.32 28.64
CA SER A 87 19.97 -36.76 28.96
C SER A 87 21.25 -37.23 29.64
N TYR A 88 22.42 -36.73 29.23
CA TYR A 88 23.70 -37.20 29.76
C TYR A 88 23.93 -36.74 31.20
N PHE A 89 23.63 -35.47 31.47
CA PHE A 89 23.88 -34.90 32.78
C PHE A 89 22.80 -35.25 33.80
N ASN A 90 21.55 -35.47 33.36
CA ASN A 90 20.41 -35.78 34.23
C ASN A 90 20.27 -34.80 35.41
N ILE A 91 20.72 -33.56 35.20
CA ILE A 91 20.61 -32.43 36.13
C ILE A 91 19.37 -31.65 35.72
N PRO A 92 18.33 -31.57 36.56
CA PRO A 92 17.17 -30.79 36.22
C PRO A 92 17.52 -29.30 36.14
N ASP A 93 16.91 -28.64 35.14
CA ASP A 93 17.16 -27.24 34.76
C ASP A 93 18.66 -26.94 34.60
N ASN A 94 19.34 -27.78 33.81
CA ASN A 94 20.76 -27.64 33.52
C ASN A 94 21.04 -26.27 32.83
N PRO A 95 21.94 -25.45 33.38
CA PRO A 95 22.38 -24.19 32.77
C PRO A 95 22.70 -24.28 31.27
N GLY A 96 23.38 -25.35 30.85
CA GLY A 96 23.75 -25.56 29.45
C GLY A 96 22.55 -25.83 28.54
N THR A 97 21.54 -26.56 29.02
CA THR A 97 20.35 -26.89 28.23
C THR A 97 19.45 -25.67 28.07
N ILE A 98 19.30 -24.84 29.12
CA ILE A 98 18.57 -23.57 29.07
C ILE A 98 19.24 -22.57 28.12
N PHE A 99 20.57 -22.47 28.12
CA PHE A 99 21.29 -21.63 27.16
C PHE A 99 21.03 -22.05 25.70
N LEU A 100 21.09 -23.36 25.42
CA LEU A 100 20.80 -23.91 24.10
C LEU A 100 19.33 -23.71 23.72
N LEU A 101 18.41 -23.84 24.67
CA LEU A 101 16.98 -23.59 24.47
C LEU A 101 16.74 -22.14 24.05
N VAL A 102 17.28 -21.15 24.76
CA VAL A 102 17.16 -19.72 24.39
C VAL A 102 17.80 -19.47 23.03
N THR A 103 18.95 -20.05 22.76
CA THR A 103 19.63 -19.94 21.45
C THR A 103 18.77 -20.50 20.32
N LEU A 104 18.15 -21.66 20.54
CA LEU A 104 17.22 -22.29 19.60
C LEU A 104 16.02 -21.37 19.32
N TRP A 105 15.40 -20.82 20.37
CA TRP A 105 14.25 -19.92 20.24
C TRP A 105 14.59 -18.62 19.50
N LEU A 106 15.71 -17.99 19.83
CA LEU A 106 16.17 -16.79 19.12
C LEU A 106 16.49 -17.08 17.65
N GLY A 107 17.07 -18.25 17.37
CA GLY A 107 17.35 -18.67 16.00
C GLY A 107 16.08 -19.00 15.20
N LEU A 108 15.06 -19.62 15.82
CA LEU A 108 13.74 -19.80 15.23
C LEU A 108 13.08 -18.44 14.97
N PHE A 109 13.12 -17.51 15.93
CA PHE A 109 12.57 -16.17 15.75
C PHE A 109 13.24 -15.43 14.58
N TYR A 110 14.56 -15.49 14.48
CA TYR A 110 15.31 -14.95 13.33
C TYR A 110 14.93 -15.63 12.00
N LEU A 111 14.66 -16.93 12.00
CA LEU A 111 14.24 -17.65 10.80
C LEU A 111 12.86 -17.19 10.30
N PHE A 112 11.90 -16.99 11.22
CA PHE A 112 10.53 -16.61 10.87
C PHE A 112 10.38 -15.12 10.54
N ILE A 113 11.03 -14.22 11.29
CA ILE A 113 10.86 -12.77 11.14
C ILE A 113 12.24 -12.07 11.02
N PRO A 114 13.03 -12.39 9.97
CA PRO A 114 14.44 -11.98 9.89
C PRO A 114 14.62 -10.46 9.86
N LYS A 115 13.78 -9.72 9.13
CA LYS A 115 13.89 -8.26 8.99
C LYS A 115 13.64 -7.54 10.32
N PHE A 116 12.68 -8.01 11.11
CA PHE A 116 12.39 -7.45 12.42
C PHE A 116 13.53 -7.78 13.40
N PHE A 117 13.94 -9.06 13.41
CA PHE A 117 15.01 -9.52 14.27
C PHE A 117 16.31 -8.75 14.02
N THR A 118 16.74 -8.57 12.77
CA THR A 118 17.98 -7.82 12.47
C THR A 118 17.90 -6.35 12.86
N LYS A 119 16.73 -5.73 12.72
CA LYS A 119 16.50 -4.32 13.12
C LYS A 119 16.64 -4.12 14.64
N TYR A 120 16.15 -5.08 15.45
CA TYR A 120 16.15 -4.98 16.92
C TYR A 120 17.10 -5.94 17.62
N GLN A 121 18.03 -6.56 16.89
CA GLN A 121 18.85 -7.68 17.35
C GLN A 121 19.60 -7.38 18.65
N ARG A 122 20.18 -6.17 18.78
CA ARG A 122 20.94 -5.78 19.97
C ARG A 122 20.06 -5.75 21.23
N TYR A 123 18.83 -5.25 21.13
CA TYR A 123 17.89 -5.18 22.24
C TYR A 123 17.35 -6.56 22.61
N ILE A 124 17.00 -7.37 21.60
CA ILE A 124 16.50 -8.74 21.81
C ILE A 124 17.57 -9.59 22.50
N ILE A 125 18.80 -9.63 21.95
CA ILE A 125 19.90 -10.41 22.53
C ILE A 125 20.27 -9.86 23.91
N GLY A 126 20.34 -8.54 24.09
CA GLY A 126 20.63 -7.92 25.39
C GLY A 126 19.61 -8.31 26.47
N ALA A 127 18.32 -8.27 26.16
CA ALA A 127 17.26 -8.65 27.09
C ALA A 127 17.37 -10.12 27.52
N TYR A 128 17.51 -11.03 26.56
CA TYR A 128 17.66 -12.46 26.86
C TYR A 128 18.99 -12.80 27.53
N ALA A 129 20.07 -12.04 27.26
CA ALA A 129 21.33 -12.19 27.96
C ALA A 129 21.22 -11.81 29.44
N ILE A 130 20.52 -10.71 29.77
CA ILE A 130 20.26 -10.32 31.17
C ILE A 130 19.43 -11.39 31.89
N ILE A 131 18.39 -11.92 31.24
CA ILE A 131 17.55 -12.99 31.81
C ILE A 131 18.38 -14.26 32.04
N LEU A 132 19.25 -14.64 31.10
CA LEU A 132 20.15 -15.78 31.25
C LEU A 132 21.15 -15.59 32.41
N VAL A 133 21.73 -14.40 32.56
CA VAL A 133 22.62 -14.10 33.69
C VAL A 133 21.90 -14.22 35.02
N TYR A 134 20.67 -13.69 35.12
CA TYR A 134 19.83 -13.85 36.31
C TYR A 134 19.52 -15.32 36.60
N PHE A 135 19.11 -16.08 35.57
CA PHE A 135 18.85 -17.50 35.69
C PHE A 135 20.08 -18.27 36.22
N PHE A 136 21.26 -18.01 35.67
CA PHE A 136 22.50 -18.64 36.15
C PHE A 136 22.84 -18.26 37.58
N TYR A 137 22.67 -16.98 37.95
CA TYR A 137 22.90 -16.51 39.30
C TYR A 137 22.03 -17.27 40.30
N VAL A 138 20.71 -17.31 40.06
CA VAL A 138 19.73 -18.00 40.91
C VAL A 138 20.05 -19.50 41.01
N ARG A 139 20.34 -20.14 39.87
CA ARG A 139 20.62 -21.58 39.84
C ARG A 139 21.89 -21.96 40.59
N LEU A 140 22.92 -21.11 40.55
CA LEU A 140 24.20 -21.30 41.24
C LEU A 140 24.14 -20.91 42.73
N SER A 141 23.28 -19.96 43.11
CA SER A 141 23.14 -19.51 44.50
C SER A 141 22.30 -20.46 45.36
N ALA A 142 21.48 -21.32 44.73
CA ALA A 142 20.65 -22.27 45.45
C ALA A 142 21.50 -23.36 46.15
N ILE A 143 21.26 -23.55 47.44
CA ILE A 143 21.99 -24.52 48.30
C ILE A 143 21.68 -25.96 47.87
N SER A 144 20.42 -26.23 47.52
CA SER A 144 19.96 -27.51 46.99
C SER A 144 19.02 -27.32 45.78
N PHE A 145 18.77 -28.39 45.04
CA PHE A 145 17.77 -28.36 43.96
C PHE A 145 16.35 -28.15 44.49
N GLU A 146 16.04 -28.69 45.67
CA GLU A 146 14.74 -28.53 46.33
C GLU A 146 14.48 -27.06 46.73
N ASP A 147 15.52 -26.36 47.20
CA ASP A 147 15.43 -24.92 47.49
C ASP A 147 15.17 -24.09 46.24
N TYR A 148 15.81 -24.43 45.12
CA TYR A 148 15.60 -23.77 43.83
C TYR A 148 14.18 -24.01 43.29
N VAL A 149 13.68 -25.25 43.37
CA VAL A 149 12.33 -25.59 42.90
C VAL A 149 11.25 -24.87 43.71
N SER A 150 11.42 -24.82 45.04
CA SER A 150 10.41 -24.25 45.94
C SER A 150 10.36 -22.72 45.92
N ASN A 151 11.50 -22.05 45.76
CA ASN A 151 11.56 -20.59 45.93
C ASN A 151 11.71 -19.81 44.63
N ASP A 152 12.49 -20.32 43.67
CA ASP A 152 12.99 -19.46 42.58
C ASP A 152 12.57 -19.91 41.17
N LYS A 153 12.33 -21.21 40.95
CA LYS A 153 12.11 -21.79 39.62
C LYS A 153 11.01 -21.08 38.83
N GLU A 154 9.84 -20.89 39.42
CA GLU A 154 8.70 -20.26 38.73
C GLU A 154 9.03 -18.84 38.27
N THR A 155 9.69 -18.05 39.13
CA THR A 155 10.05 -16.66 38.81
C THR A 155 11.10 -16.60 37.70
N ALA A 156 12.12 -17.46 37.76
CA ALA A 156 13.18 -17.53 36.77
C ALA A 156 12.62 -17.94 35.39
N PHE A 157 11.68 -18.89 35.34
CA PHE A 157 11.00 -19.28 34.11
C PHE A 157 10.06 -18.20 33.57
N ALA A 158 9.28 -17.54 34.42
CA ALA A 158 8.35 -16.49 34.00
C ALA A 158 9.06 -15.32 33.29
N LEU A 159 10.28 -14.98 33.72
CA LEU A 159 11.07 -13.90 33.13
C LEU A 159 11.43 -14.14 31.65
N PHE A 160 11.58 -15.39 31.20
CA PHE A 160 11.86 -15.69 29.78
C PHE A 160 10.71 -15.29 28.84
N PHE A 161 9.48 -15.23 29.36
CA PHE A 161 8.29 -14.85 28.60
C PHE A 161 8.03 -13.34 28.60
N LEU A 162 8.64 -12.58 29.53
CA LEU A 162 8.43 -11.15 29.70
C LEU A 162 8.74 -10.30 28.44
N PRO A 163 9.81 -10.56 27.67
CA PRO A 163 10.10 -9.79 26.45
C PRO A 163 9.09 -10.00 25.31
N ILE A 164 8.41 -11.15 25.27
CA ILE A 164 7.54 -11.56 24.16
C ILE A 164 6.40 -10.57 23.88
N PRO A 165 5.55 -10.18 24.86
CA PRO A 165 4.46 -9.23 24.60
C PRO A 165 4.98 -7.87 24.11
N PHE A 166 6.10 -7.39 24.64
CA PHE A 166 6.72 -6.14 24.21
C PHE A 166 7.20 -6.22 22.75
N LEU A 167 7.87 -7.31 22.37
CA LEU A 167 8.32 -7.54 21.00
C LEU A 167 7.15 -7.64 20.02
N ILE A 168 6.04 -8.27 20.42
CA ILE A 168 4.82 -8.34 19.61
C ILE A 168 4.25 -6.92 19.40
N LEU A 169 4.16 -6.09 20.45
CA LEU A 169 3.67 -4.72 20.32
C LEU A 169 4.53 -3.88 19.37
N VAL A 170 5.86 -3.96 19.49
CA VAL A 170 6.80 -3.25 18.60
C VAL A 170 6.65 -3.75 17.17
N TRP A 171 6.50 -5.06 16.96
CA TRP A 171 6.27 -5.64 15.64
C TRP A 171 4.95 -5.16 15.02
N VAL A 172 3.86 -5.17 15.77
CA VAL A 172 2.53 -4.67 15.32
C VAL A 172 2.61 -3.19 14.95
N TYR A 173 3.30 -2.38 15.75
CA TYR A 173 3.50 -0.95 15.45
C TYR A 173 4.26 -0.74 14.13
N ASP A 174 5.34 -1.49 13.91
CA ASP A 174 6.11 -1.44 12.65
C ASP A 174 5.24 -1.84 11.44
N GLN A 175 4.41 -2.89 11.57
CA GLN A 175 3.48 -3.28 10.51
C GLN A 175 2.43 -2.21 10.22
N TRP A 176 1.88 -1.60 11.26
CA TRP A 176 0.89 -0.52 11.12
C TRP A 176 1.49 0.71 10.42
N LYS A 177 2.70 1.11 10.80
CA LYS A 177 3.43 2.22 10.16
C LYS A 177 3.71 1.92 8.69
N TRP A 178 4.21 0.72 8.39
CA TRP A 178 4.48 0.29 7.01
C TRP A 178 3.21 0.33 6.15
N LEU A 179 2.08 -0.18 6.67
CA LEU A 179 0.80 -0.17 5.96
C LEU A 179 0.29 1.26 5.71
N LYS A 180 0.46 2.16 6.68
CA LYS A 180 0.07 3.57 6.54
C LYS A 180 0.89 4.26 5.44
N THR A 181 2.21 4.07 5.43
CA THR A 181 3.08 4.61 4.38
C THR A 181 2.71 4.05 3.01
N LEU A 182 2.49 2.73 2.90
CA LEU A 182 2.10 2.10 1.63
C LEU A 182 0.79 2.66 1.07
N LYS A 183 -0.21 2.91 1.93
CA LYS A 183 -1.47 3.55 1.51
C LYS A 183 -1.25 4.98 0.99
N ALA A 184 -0.41 5.76 1.66
CA ALA A 184 -0.07 7.11 1.23
C ALA A 184 0.68 7.11 -0.11
N ASP A 185 1.68 6.24 -0.26
CA ASP A 185 2.45 6.10 -1.51
C ASP A 185 1.56 5.65 -2.66
N LYS A 186 0.64 4.71 -2.42
CA LYS A 186 -0.36 4.29 -3.42
C LYS A 186 -1.24 5.46 -3.86
N SER A 187 -1.76 6.23 -2.90
CA SER A 187 -2.60 7.39 -3.17
C SER A 187 -1.85 8.47 -3.98
N LYS A 188 -0.58 8.69 -3.66
CA LYS A 188 0.29 9.61 -4.40
C LYS A 188 0.55 9.11 -5.83
N ALA A 189 0.88 7.84 -5.99
CA ALA A 189 1.10 7.25 -7.32
C ALA A 189 -0.17 7.29 -8.18
N GLU A 190 -1.33 7.03 -7.59
CA GLU A 190 -2.63 7.18 -8.25
C GLU A 190 -2.85 8.62 -8.72
N LEU A 191 -2.61 9.60 -7.86
CA LEU A 191 -2.73 11.02 -8.22
C LEU A 191 -1.79 11.41 -9.37
N GLU A 192 -0.53 10.99 -9.34
CA GLU A 192 0.44 11.27 -10.41
C GLU A 192 0.01 10.66 -11.75
N LEU A 193 -0.53 9.44 -11.72
CA LEU A 193 -1.08 8.79 -12.92
C LEU A 193 -2.26 9.58 -13.48
N LEU A 194 -3.18 10.03 -12.61
CA LEU A 194 -4.34 10.82 -13.01
C LEU A 194 -3.93 12.22 -13.54
N LYS A 195 -2.85 12.82 -13.01
CA LYS A 195 -2.29 14.08 -13.53
C LYS A 195 -1.64 13.94 -14.90
N THR A 196 -1.11 12.76 -15.23
CA THR A 196 -0.37 12.51 -16.49
C THR A 196 -1.28 12.30 -17.70
N GLN A 197 -2.60 12.23 -17.53
CA GLN A 197 -3.55 12.10 -18.62
C GLN A 197 -3.68 13.41 -19.41
N ILE A 198 -2.71 13.66 -20.29
CA ILE A 198 -2.82 14.66 -21.35
C ILE A 198 -3.77 14.10 -22.41
N ASN A 199 -4.73 14.88 -22.91
CA ASN A 199 -5.56 14.49 -24.05
C ASN A 199 -4.73 14.56 -25.34
N PRO A 200 -4.15 13.45 -25.84
CA PRO A 200 -3.23 13.49 -26.97
C PRO A 200 -3.98 13.88 -28.25
N HIS A 201 -5.25 13.50 -28.33
CA HIS A 201 -6.10 13.69 -29.49
C HIS A 201 -6.34 15.18 -29.79
N PHE A 202 -6.53 16.01 -28.76
CA PHE A 202 -6.63 17.46 -28.97
C PHE A 202 -5.37 18.01 -29.64
N PHE A 203 -4.18 17.70 -29.10
CA PHE A 203 -2.91 18.18 -29.65
C PHE A 203 -2.67 17.69 -31.08
N PHE A 204 -2.91 16.40 -31.37
CA PHE A 204 -2.81 15.86 -32.74
C PHE A 204 -3.77 16.55 -33.71
N ASN A 205 -5.01 16.78 -33.31
CA ASN A 205 -6.00 17.44 -34.18
C ASN A 205 -5.67 18.92 -34.40
N THR A 206 -5.15 19.62 -33.39
CA THR A 206 -4.71 21.00 -33.53
C THR A 206 -3.49 21.11 -34.45
N LEU A 207 -2.55 20.16 -34.38
CA LEU A 207 -1.43 20.06 -35.33
C LEU A 207 -1.91 19.83 -36.77
N ASN A 208 -2.90 18.95 -36.99
CA ASN A 208 -3.47 18.72 -38.32
C ASN A 208 -4.16 19.96 -38.89
N ASN A 209 -4.88 20.70 -38.05
CA ASN A 209 -5.48 21.97 -38.47
C ASN A 209 -4.40 23.01 -38.79
N LEU A 210 -3.38 23.12 -37.95
CA LEU A 210 -2.24 24.00 -38.20
C LEU A 210 -1.58 23.67 -39.54
N TYR A 211 -1.34 22.40 -39.86
CA TYR A 211 -0.84 21.97 -41.16
C TYR A 211 -1.76 22.44 -42.31
N SER A 212 -3.07 22.32 -42.14
CA SER A 212 -4.03 22.80 -43.14
C SER A 212 -3.98 24.32 -43.32
N LEU A 213 -3.77 25.09 -42.24
CA LEU A 213 -3.62 26.55 -42.28
C LEU A 213 -2.31 26.97 -42.94
N THR A 214 -1.21 26.26 -42.69
CA THR A 214 0.08 26.56 -43.31
C THR A 214 0.07 26.24 -44.81
N VAL A 215 -0.51 25.12 -45.23
CA VAL A 215 -0.72 24.78 -46.66
C VAL A 215 -1.57 25.83 -47.37
N LYS A 216 -2.53 26.44 -46.67
CA LYS A 216 -3.40 27.51 -47.20
C LYS A 216 -2.79 28.91 -47.10
N HIS A 217 -1.56 29.06 -46.63
CA HIS A 217 -0.93 30.36 -46.37
C HIS A 217 -1.80 31.31 -45.52
N SER A 218 -2.48 30.77 -44.50
CA SER A 218 -3.35 31.58 -43.65
C SER A 218 -2.54 32.42 -42.66
N ASP A 219 -2.89 33.70 -42.56
CA ASP A 219 -2.33 34.64 -41.57
C ASP A 219 -2.60 34.22 -40.11
N LYS A 220 -3.52 33.27 -39.88
CA LYS A 220 -3.82 32.72 -38.55
C LYS A 220 -2.82 31.65 -38.07
N ALA A 221 -2.00 31.09 -38.97
CA ALA A 221 -1.10 30.00 -38.62
C ALA A 221 -0.07 30.36 -37.52
N PRO A 222 0.59 31.54 -37.53
CA PRO A 222 1.52 31.93 -36.47
C PRO A 222 0.86 32.04 -35.09
N GLU A 223 -0.36 32.57 -35.03
CA GLU A 223 -1.13 32.69 -33.79
C GLU A 223 -1.46 31.31 -33.20
N VAL A 224 -1.91 30.37 -34.04
CA VAL A 224 -2.20 28.99 -33.64
C VAL A 224 -0.95 28.29 -33.09
N ILE A 225 0.22 28.51 -33.71
CA ILE A 225 1.49 27.94 -33.23
C ILE A 225 1.81 28.43 -31.82
N LEU A 226 1.71 29.74 -31.58
CA LEU A 226 2.01 30.33 -30.27
C LEU A 226 1.08 29.78 -29.19
N LYS A 227 -0.25 29.82 -29.42
CA LYS A 227 -1.23 29.31 -28.46
C LYS A 227 -1.06 27.82 -28.18
N LEU A 228 -0.79 27.02 -29.21
CA LEU A 228 -0.51 25.59 -29.05
C LEU A 228 0.76 25.36 -28.22
N SER A 229 1.83 26.13 -28.50
CA SER A 229 3.08 26.05 -27.75
C SER A 229 2.89 26.43 -26.28
N ASP A 230 2.14 27.49 -25.99
CA ASP A 230 1.83 27.94 -24.64
C ASP A 230 1.04 26.88 -23.86
N MET A 231 0.02 26.28 -24.49
CA MET A 231 -0.73 25.19 -23.88
C MET A 231 0.12 23.94 -23.64
N MET A 232 0.96 23.55 -24.59
CA MET A 232 1.88 22.42 -24.40
C MET A 232 2.86 22.68 -23.25
N ARG A 233 3.42 23.90 -23.18
CA ARG A 233 4.31 24.31 -22.09
C ARG A 233 3.59 24.22 -20.75
N TYR A 234 2.39 24.78 -20.65
CA TYR A 234 1.58 24.73 -19.43
C TYR A 234 1.34 23.28 -18.99
N THR A 235 0.87 22.42 -19.89
CA THR A 235 0.59 21.01 -19.57
C THR A 235 1.84 20.24 -19.11
N ILE A 236 3.01 20.50 -19.71
CA ILE A 236 4.26 19.79 -19.39
C ILE A 236 4.88 20.26 -18.07
N TYR A 237 4.87 21.56 -17.79
CA TYR A 237 5.58 22.16 -16.66
C TYR A 237 4.64 22.48 -15.49
N GLU A 238 3.53 23.14 -15.77
CA GLU A 238 2.55 23.57 -14.79
C GLU A 238 1.63 22.42 -14.37
N GLY A 239 1.26 21.54 -15.31
CA GLY A 239 0.45 20.33 -15.04
C GLY A 239 1.07 19.36 -14.03
N LYS A 240 2.39 19.42 -13.80
CA LYS A 240 3.10 18.60 -12.80
C LYS A 240 3.16 19.24 -11.42
N LYS A 241 2.85 20.53 -11.29
CA LYS A 241 2.86 21.21 -9.99
C LYS A 241 1.71 20.71 -9.12
N GLU A 242 1.84 20.99 -7.82
CA GLU A 242 0.76 20.69 -6.87
C GLU A 242 -0.39 21.69 -7.03
N PHE A 243 -0.05 22.98 -7.09
CA PHE A 243 -0.98 24.08 -7.32
C PHE A 243 -0.36 25.15 -8.22
N VAL A 244 -1.22 25.85 -8.95
CA VAL A 244 -0.93 26.94 -9.89
C VAL A 244 -1.86 28.12 -9.62
N PRO A 245 -1.48 29.36 -9.96
CA PRO A 245 -2.39 30.50 -9.89
C PRO A 245 -3.65 30.27 -10.73
N LEU A 246 -4.83 30.60 -10.19
CA LEU A 246 -6.11 30.42 -10.88
C LEU A 246 -6.17 31.18 -12.21
N ARG A 247 -5.46 32.31 -12.31
CA ARG A 247 -5.32 33.06 -13.55
C ARG A 247 -4.66 32.26 -14.67
N GLU A 248 -3.71 31.38 -14.35
CA GLU A 248 -3.07 30.55 -15.37
C GLU A 248 -4.02 29.49 -15.92
N GLU A 249 -4.91 28.93 -15.07
CA GLU A 249 -5.99 28.05 -15.54
C GLU A 249 -6.96 28.81 -16.46
N VAL A 250 -7.32 30.05 -16.12
CA VAL A 250 -8.18 30.90 -16.98
C VAL A 250 -7.52 31.10 -18.34
N THR A 251 -6.25 31.53 -18.39
CA THR A 251 -5.52 31.71 -19.66
C THR A 251 -5.42 30.39 -20.45
N TYR A 252 -5.25 29.26 -19.77
CA TYR A 252 -5.24 27.95 -20.42
C TYR A 252 -6.60 27.62 -21.05
N LEU A 253 -7.71 27.86 -20.36
CA LEU A 253 -9.06 27.67 -20.89
C LEU A 253 -9.36 28.59 -22.08
N GLU A 254 -8.96 29.87 -22.00
CA GLU A 254 -9.12 30.83 -23.10
C GLU A 254 -8.39 30.38 -24.37
N ASN A 255 -7.11 30.03 -24.24
CA ASN A 255 -6.32 29.51 -25.36
C ASN A 255 -6.94 28.23 -25.94
N TYR A 256 -7.46 27.34 -25.08
CA TYR A 256 -8.16 26.13 -25.54
C TYR A 256 -9.40 26.47 -26.36
N ILE A 257 -10.25 27.40 -25.87
CA ILE A 257 -11.48 27.84 -26.56
C ILE A 257 -11.14 28.46 -27.92
N GLU A 258 -10.12 29.30 -28.01
CA GLU A 258 -9.72 29.96 -29.25
C GLU A 258 -9.20 28.97 -30.29
N LEU A 259 -8.31 28.05 -29.89
CA LEU A 259 -7.85 26.98 -30.77
C LEU A 259 -9.01 26.10 -31.24
N HIS A 260 -9.98 25.82 -30.35
CA HIS A 260 -11.19 25.10 -30.70
C HIS A 260 -12.04 25.86 -31.72
N LYS A 261 -12.24 27.18 -31.55
CA LYS A 261 -12.97 28.05 -32.49
C LYS A 261 -12.29 28.13 -33.85
N ILE A 262 -10.96 28.11 -33.91
CA ILE A 262 -10.22 28.08 -35.19
C ILE A 262 -10.37 26.73 -35.89
N ARG A 263 -10.44 25.64 -35.12
CA ARG A 263 -10.63 24.27 -35.62
C ARG A 263 -12.03 24.03 -36.14
N TYR A 264 -13.04 24.39 -35.36
CA TYR A 264 -14.44 24.23 -35.71
C TYR A 264 -14.90 25.43 -36.54
N GLN A 265 -14.91 25.28 -37.86
CA GLN A 265 -15.37 26.31 -38.82
C GLN A 265 -16.88 26.63 -38.72
N LYS A 266 -17.60 26.04 -37.75
CA LYS A 266 -19.01 26.30 -37.47
C LYS A 266 -19.15 27.40 -36.42
N LYS A 267 -20.26 28.15 -36.47
CA LYS A 267 -20.61 29.12 -35.43
C LYS A 267 -21.04 28.38 -34.16
N VAL A 268 -20.18 28.40 -33.15
CA VAL A 268 -20.44 27.86 -31.82
C VAL A 268 -20.45 29.03 -30.84
N ASN A 269 -21.49 29.13 -30.02
CA ASN A 269 -21.55 30.18 -29.01
C ASN A 269 -20.85 29.71 -27.73
N ILE A 270 -19.58 30.08 -27.56
CA ILE A 270 -18.82 29.80 -26.33
C ILE A 270 -18.64 31.10 -25.55
N GLU A 271 -19.32 31.18 -24.42
CA GLU A 271 -19.30 32.29 -23.47
C GLU A 271 -18.49 31.86 -22.24
N PHE A 272 -17.44 32.61 -21.91
CA PHE A 272 -16.65 32.40 -20.70
C PHE A 272 -16.56 33.70 -19.93
N SER A 273 -17.19 33.74 -18.77
CA SER A 273 -17.09 34.86 -17.83
C SER A 273 -16.21 34.44 -16.66
N HIS A 274 -15.38 35.37 -16.16
CA HIS A 274 -14.62 35.11 -14.96
C HIS A 274 -14.43 36.36 -14.09
N SER A 275 -14.45 36.16 -12.76
CA SER A 275 -14.22 37.21 -11.76
C SER A 275 -13.31 36.68 -10.66
N ILE A 276 -12.08 37.18 -10.59
CA ILE A 276 -11.08 36.74 -9.60
C ILE A 276 -10.76 37.94 -8.70
N GLU A 277 -11.35 37.96 -7.51
CA GLU A 277 -11.17 39.06 -6.54
C GLU A 277 -9.78 39.02 -5.90
N GLN A 278 -9.21 37.83 -5.70
CA GLN A 278 -7.92 37.61 -5.05
C GLN A 278 -7.14 36.53 -5.78
N GLU A 279 -5.81 36.63 -5.79
CA GLU A 279 -4.97 35.60 -6.38
C GLU A 279 -5.01 34.34 -5.50
N VAL A 280 -5.66 33.30 -5.99
CA VAL A 280 -5.76 32.00 -5.33
C VAL A 280 -5.05 30.93 -6.15
N LYS A 281 -4.64 29.84 -5.48
CA LYS A 281 -4.01 28.69 -6.14
C LYS A 281 -4.95 27.51 -6.20
N VAL A 282 -4.94 26.81 -7.33
CA VAL A 282 -5.78 25.64 -7.63
C VAL A 282 -4.92 24.53 -8.23
N ALA A 283 -5.37 23.28 -8.15
CA ALA A 283 -4.69 22.21 -8.85
C ALA A 283 -4.84 22.40 -10.37
N PRO A 284 -3.74 22.22 -11.14
CA PRO A 284 -3.73 22.49 -12.56
C PRO A 284 -4.60 21.49 -13.33
N LEU A 285 -5.07 21.91 -14.51
CA LEU A 285 -5.80 21.09 -15.47
C LEU A 285 -7.05 20.42 -14.85
N LEU A 286 -7.75 21.12 -13.96
CA LEU A 286 -9.00 20.61 -13.39
C LEU A 286 -10.20 21.00 -14.25
N PHE A 287 -10.32 22.30 -14.54
CA PHE A 287 -11.47 22.84 -15.27
C PHE A 287 -11.49 22.42 -16.74
N ILE A 288 -10.31 22.18 -17.32
CA ILE A 288 -10.20 21.74 -18.71
C ILE A 288 -10.94 20.43 -18.95
N ILE A 289 -10.96 19.50 -17.99
CA ILE A 289 -11.67 18.21 -18.14
C ILE A 289 -13.16 18.45 -18.40
N LEU A 290 -13.74 19.45 -17.75
CA LEU A 290 -15.14 19.81 -17.93
C LEU A 290 -15.38 20.51 -19.27
N LEU A 291 -14.49 21.45 -19.66
CA LEU A 291 -14.55 22.11 -20.96
C LEU A 291 -14.39 21.13 -22.12
N GLU A 292 -13.44 20.19 -22.03
CA GLU A 292 -13.24 19.13 -23.02
C GLU A 292 -14.50 18.27 -23.18
N ASN A 293 -15.13 17.89 -22.07
CA ASN A 293 -16.39 17.15 -22.09
C ASN A 293 -17.50 17.96 -22.76
N ALA A 294 -17.65 19.24 -22.40
CA ALA A 294 -18.67 20.12 -22.99
C ALA A 294 -18.48 20.31 -24.50
N LEU A 295 -17.24 20.47 -24.96
CA LEU A 295 -16.94 20.63 -26.38
C LEU A 295 -17.15 19.32 -27.15
N LYS A 296 -16.65 18.20 -26.63
CA LYS A 296 -16.80 16.88 -27.26
C LYS A 296 -18.27 16.45 -27.35
N HIS A 297 -19.02 16.57 -26.26
CA HIS A 297 -20.38 16.05 -26.19
C HIS A 297 -21.45 17.06 -26.59
N GLY A 298 -21.15 18.36 -26.59
CA GLY A 298 -22.05 19.39 -27.11
C GLY A 298 -21.67 19.81 -28.52
N VAL A 299 -20.51 20.45 -28.67
CA VAL A 299 -20.13 21.11 -29.92
C VAL A 299 -19.83 20.12 -31.06
N GLU A 300 -19.18 18.99 -30.77
CA GLU A 300 -18.88 18.00 -31.81
C GLU A 300 -20.10 17.14 -32.18
N SER A 301 -21.09 17.01 -31.28
CA SER A 301 -22.29 16.18 -31.48
C SER A 301 -23.44 16.91 -32.18
N LEU A 302 -23.54 18.24 -32.00
CA LEU A 302 -24.61 19.06 -32.56
C LEU A 302 -24.27 19.59 -33.96
N ALA A 303 -25.24 19.48 -34.87
CA ALA A 303 -25.08 20.01 -36.23
C ALA A 303 -25.13 21.54 -36.27
N ASP A 304 -26.04 22.15 -35.51
CA ASP A 304 -26.28 23.61 -35.43
C ASP A 304 -26.65 24.03 -34.00
N SER A 305 -26.47 25.33 -33.68
CA SER A 305 -26.89 25.96 -32.41
C SER A 305 -26.24 25.40 -31.13
N ALA A 306 -25.03 24.86 -31.22
CA ALA A 306 -24.26 24.45 -30.05
C ALA A 306 -23.82 25.67 -29.21
N TYR A 307 -24.01 25.57 -27.89
CA TYR A 307 -23.51 26.55 -26.93
C TYR A 307 -22.75 25.89 -25.79
N VAL A 308 -21.79 26.64 -25.25
CA VAL A 308 -21.11 26.34 -23.99
C VAL A 308 -21.05 27.63 -23.20
N ARG A 309 -21.59 27.62 -21.98
CA ARG A 309 -21.53 28.74 -21.03
C ARG A 309 -20.67 28.34 -19.86
N MET A 310 -19.74 29.20 -19.49
CA MET A 310 -18.85 29.00 -18.36
C MET A 310 -18.77 30.26 -17.50
N ASP A 311 -18.82 30.05 -16.20
CA ASP A 311 -18.62 31.10 -15.20
C ASP A 311 -17.60 30.62 -14.18
N LEU A 312 -16.52 31.37 -14.01
CA LEU A 312 -15.48 31.10 -13.02
C LEU A 312 -15.36 32.28 -12.07
N SER A 313 -15.64 32.06 -10.79
CA SER A 313 -15.50 33.10 -9.78
C SER A 313 -14.61 32.66 -8.61
N SER A 314 -13.89 33.61 -8.03
CA SER A 314 -13.16 33.39 -6.79
C SER A 314 -13.33 34.55 -5.82
N SER A 315 -13.76 34.22 -4.60
CA SER A 315 -13.95 35.13 -3.47
C SER A 315 -13.76 34.38 -2.16
N ASN A 316 -13.17 35.03 -1.15
CA ASN A 316 -12.99 34.48 0.21
C ASN A 316 -12.39 33.06 0.25
N ASN A 317 -11.29 32.81 -0.47
CA ASN A 317 -10.67 31.49 -0.61
C ASN A 317 -11.60 30.38 -1.16
N ASN A 318 -12.71 30.74 -1.80
CA ASN A 318 -13.54 29.80 -2.53
C ASN A 318 -13.35 30.00 -4.02
N ILE A 319 -13.41 28.90 -4.76
CA ILE A 319 -13.50 28.88 -6.21
C ILE A 319 -14.83 28.25 -6.58
N HIS A 320 -15.58 28.92 -7.44
CA HIS A 320 -16.81 28.41 -8.01
C HIS A 320 -16.70 28.40 -9.52
N PHE A 321 -16.77 27.21 -10.10
CA PHE A 321 -16.78 27.00 -11.54
C PHE A 321 -18.09 26.36 -11.97
N LYS A 322 -18.78 27.02 -12.90
CA LYS A 322 -19.98 26.49 -13.55
C LYS A 322 -19.70 26.32 -15.02
N ILE A 323 -20.18 25.21 -15.58
CA ILE A 323 -20.22 25.01 -17.03
C ILE A 323 -21.53 24.36 -17.43
N GLU A 324 -22.10 24.82 -18.52
CA GLU A 324 -23.32 24.30 -19.12
C GLU A 324 -23.14 24.19 -20.63
N ASN A 325 -23.59 23.07 -21.21
CA ASN A 325 -23.67 22.91 -22.65
C ASN A 325 -24.97 22.21 -23.05
N ASN A 326 -25.49 22.52 -24.23
CA ASN A 326 -26.49 21.67 -24.86
C ASN A 326 -25.85 20.46 -25.54
N TYR A 327 -26.64 19.41 -25.73
CA TYR A 327 -26.29 18.23 -26.50
C TYR A 327 -27.55 17.57 -27.10
N GLU A 328 -27.39 16.79 -28.17
CA GLU A 328 -28.45 15.91 -28.67
C GLU A 328 -28.31 14.51 -28.02
N PRO A 329 -29.40 13.94 -27.45
CA PRO A 329 -29.37 12.60 -26.91
C PRO A 329 -29.24 11.58 -28.06
N MET A 330 -28.02 11.08 -28.30
CA MET A 330 -27.83 9.89 -29.15
C MET A 330 -28.16 8.61 -28.38
N GLU A 331 -28.84 7.66 -29.04
CA GLU A 331 -29.05 6.29 -28.56
C GLU A 331 -27.75 5.48 -28.54
N ILE A 332 -26.75 5.85 -27.72
CA ILE A 332 -25.57 4.99 -27.49
C ILE A 332 -25.13 5.08 -26.02
N ASN A 333 -25.32 3.95 -25.32
CA ASN A 333 -24.69 3.45 -24.09
C ASN A 333 -24.23 4.44 -23.01
N GLU A 334 -24.83 4.24 -21.82
CA GLU A 334 -24.56 4.84 -20.51
C GLU A 334 -23.15 4.54 -19.93
N ALA A 335 -22.10 4.63 -20.72
CA ALA A 335 -20.75 4.66 -20.15
C ALA A 335 -20.51 6.07 -19.59
N GLU A 336 -20.64 6.22 -18.26
CA GLU A 336 -20.15 7.41 -17.55
C GLU A 336 -18.71 7.69 -18.03
N GLY A 337 -18.46 8.90 -18.53
CA GLY A 337 -17.19 9.20 -19.19
C GLY A 337 -16.02 9.10 -18.22
N ILE A 338 -14.97 8.35 -18.60
CA ILE A 338 -13.72 8.15 -17.85
C ILE A 338 -13.16 9.49 -17.30
N GLY A 339 -13.33 10.59 -18.04
CA GLY A 339 -12.86 11.92 -17.62
C GLY A 339 -13.55 12.47 -16.36
N LEU A 340 -14.87 12.28 -16.20
CA LEU A 340 -15.60 12.76 -15.03
C LEU A 340 -15.31 11.92 -13.80
N GLU A 341 -15.15 10.60 -13.96
CA GLU A 341 -14.72 9.71 -12.87
C GLU A 341 -13.31 10.08 -12.39
N ASN A 342 -12.39 10.34 -13.34
CA ASN A 342 -11.04 10.80 -13.01
C ASN A 342 -11.05 12.17 -12.33
N LEU A 343 -11.92 13.09 -12.73
CA LEU A 343 -12.08 14.38 -12.06
C LEU A 343 -12.58 14.21 -10.62
N LYS A 344 -13.66 13.43 -10.41
CA LYS A 344 -14.18 13.10 -9.07
C LYS A 344 -13.06 12.54 -8.19
N ARG A 345 -12.31 11.57 -8.71
CA ARG A 345 -11.20 10.94 -7.98
C ARG A 345 -10.06 11.92 -7.67
N ARG A 346 -9.69 12.80 -8.61
CA ARG A 346 -8.68 13.85 -8.37
C ARG A 346 -9.13 14.82 -7.29
N LEU A 347 -10.40 15.24 -7.30
CA LEU A 347 -10.95 16.14 -6.29
C LEU A 347 -10.96 15.50 -4.89
N GLU A 348 -11.32 14.22 -4.77
CA GLU A 348 -11.22 13.46 -3.51
C GLU A 348 -9.80 13.42 -2.94
N LEU A 349 -8.81 13.24 -3.81
CA LEU A 349 -7.40 13.11 -3.43
C LEU A 349 -6.76 14.45 -3.07
N ILE A 350 -7.10 15.54 -3.78
CA ILE A 350 -6.48 16.86 -3.63
C ILE A 350 -7.24 17.72 -2.61
N TYR A 351 -8.57 17.71 -2.64
CA TYR A 351 -9.44 18.57 -1.82
C TYR A 351 -10.35 17.73 -0.91
N PRO A 352 -9.79 16.89 -0.02
CA PRO A 352 -10.59 15.98 0.79
C PRO A 352 -11.58 16.77 1.66
N LYS A 353 -12.88 16.52 1.46
CA LYS A 353 -14.00 17.17 2.18
C LYS A 353 -14.06 18.71 2.04
N THR A 354 -13.35 19.26 1.05
CA THR A 354 -13.28 20.70 0.77
C THR A 354 -13.70 21.03 -0.66
N HIS A 355 -14.43 20.13 -1.30
CA HIS A 355 -15.03 20.34 -2.61
C HIS A 355 -16.47 19.81 -2.66
N GLU A 356 -17.27 20.38 -3.56
CA GLU A 356 -18.62 19.94 -3.92
C GLU A 356 -18.70 19.90 -5.46
N LEU A 357 -19.07 18.76 -6.03
CA LEU A 357 -19.27 18.60 -7.47
C LEU A 357 -20.69 18.11 -7.73
N ASN A 358 -21.52 18.98 -8.29
CA ASN A 358 -22.89 18.66 -8.67
C ASN A 358 -22.99 18.57 -10.20
N ILE A 359 -23.54 17.47 -10.70
CA ILE A 359 -23.73 17.22 -12.13
C ILE A 359 -25.23 17.09 -12.38
N HIS A 360 -25.75 17.96 -13.24
CA HIS A 360 -27.15 17.98 -13.66
C HIS A 360 -27.23 17.66 -15.16
N LYS A 361 -27.93 16.58 -15.50
CA LYS A 361 -28.17 16.17 -16.87
C LYS A 361 -29.67 16.16 -17.14
N THR A 362 -30.11 16.93 -18.13
CA THR A 362 -31.48 16.93 -18.65
C THR A 362 -31.50 16.30 -20.04
N ALA A 363 -32.67 16.25 -20.69
CA ALA A 363 -32.82 15.71 -22.04
C ALA A 363 -32.01 16.47 -23.11
N SER A 364 -31.66 17.74 -22.87
CA SER A 364 -30.98 18.59 -23.86
C SER A 364 -29.82 19.40 -23.30
N THR A 365 -29.58 19.38 -21.98
CA THR A 365 -28.53 20.15 -21.32
C THR A 365 -27.73 19.31 -20.34
N PHE A 366 -26.44 19.59 -20.29
CA PHE A 366 -25.51 19.03 -19.31
C PHE A 366 -24.84 20.20 -18.58
N ALA A 367 -24.98 20.23 -17.25
CA ALA A 367 -24.47 21.30 -16.40
C ALA A 367 -23.67 20.71 -15.24
N VAL A 368 -22.56 21.36 -14.92
CA VAL A 368 -21.69 21.01 -13.79
C VAL A 368 -21.45 22.25 -12.94
N ASP A 369 -21.64 22.11 -11.64
CA ASP A 369 -21.35 23.11 -10.62
C ASP A 369 -20.27 22.53 -9.69
N LEU A 370 -19.06 23.11 -9.75
CA LEU A 370 -17.91 22.72 -8.95
C LEU A 370 -17.56 23.86 -8.00
N LYS A 371 -17.61 23.57 -6.70
CA LYS A 371 -17.14 24.47 -5.64
C LYS A 371 -15.94 23.87 -4.93
N ILE A 372 -14.93 24.69 -4.67
CA ILE A 372 -13.73 24.30 -3.95
C ILE A 372 -13.48 25.34 -2.87
N SER A 373 -13.37 24.89 -1.63
CA SER A 373 -12.96 25.72 -0.50
C SER A 373 -11.47 25.50 -0.24
N LEU A 374 -10.68 26.53 -0.46
CA LEU A 374 -9.24 26.51 -0.24
C LEU A 374 -8.94 26.71 1.25
N GLN A 375 -8.02 25.91 1.78
CA GLN A 375 -7.60 25.98 3.19
C GLN A 375 -6.63 27.14 3.45
#